data_AF-J4H1Z5-F1
#
_entry.id   AF-J4H1Z5-F1
#
_cell.length_a   1.000
_cell.length_b   1.000
_cell.length_c   1.000
_cell.angle_alpha   90.00
_cell.angle_beta   90.00
_cell.angle_gamma   90.00
#
_symmetry.space_group_name_H-M   'P 1'
#
loop_
_entity.id
_entity.type
_entity.pdbx_description
1 polymer ?
#
loop_
_entity_poly.entity_id
_entity_poly.type
_entity_poly.pdbx_seq_one_letter_code
_entity_poly.pdbx_strand_id
1 'polypeptide(L)'
;MSSSKLISDTLQRSARIRGAFHELNKYAAHPAYGVPLEQVKSALEAQKGAPPKSTPRQAPAENDLVGRLLQDNQDIWDQLCNHTFPHNVMGTMKTTDPGYKNAVAGFAWYMVQDFKYCTREMVFQIERATKSTSTDEFTATTAKVKNYCGYVDDSLALCVAAPPAGLGLNDKQVLQADSTDALNYYTDFQLITAKDNNWALGLVAMIPCVQSYWTIANSLKNNPDVDRIWYNLWIAPNSDYANSGIPGQIAFFEQNYVEWKDHYEEAKEIFRQACMGEINLWGITANPPSWLNVQKN
;
A
#
# COMPACT_ATOMS: atom_id res chain seq x y z
N MET A 1 7.94 20.30 19.57
CA MET A 1 7.59 20.60 18.16
C MET A 1 6.42 19.69 17.82
N SER A 2 5.21 20.24 17.67
CA SER A 2 4.01 19.45 17.32
C SER A 2 4.24 18.82 15.94
N SER A 3 4.17 17.50 15.84
CA SER A 3 4.29 16.78 14.56
C SER A 3 3.19 17.28 13.62
N SER A 4 3.56 17.83 12.46
CA SER A 4 2.62 18.27 11.41
C SER A 4 1.96 17.12 10.64
N LYS A 5 2.19 15.87 11.05
CA LYS A 5 1.70 14.65 10.38
C LYS A 5 0.69 13.91 11.25
N LEU A 6 -0.37 13.39 10.63
CA LEU A 6 -1.36 12.48 11.21
C LEU A 6 -0.77 11.07 11.41
N ILE A 7 -0.09 10.55 10.39
CA ILE A 7 0.51 9.22 10.35
C ILE A 7 2.02 9.37 10.18
N SER A 8 2.81 8.76 11.07
CA SER A 8 4.27 8.72 10.93
C SER A 8 4.68 7.99 9.65
N ASP A 9 5.75 8.43 9.00
CA ASP A 9 6.32 7.82 7.79
C ASP A 9 7.61 7.03 8.07
N THR A 10 7.69 6.37 9.22
CA THR A 10 8.86 5.57 9.66
C THR A 10 9.36 4.62 8.56
N LEU A 11 10.69 4.50 8.41
CA LEU A 11 11.36 3.61 7.46
C LEU A 11 11.04 2.11 7.63
N GLN A 12 10.40 1.71 8.73
CA GLN A 12 10.05 0.32 9.02
C GLN A 12 8.90 -0.23 8.16
N ARG A 13 8.36 0.53 7.21
CA ARG A 13 7.17 0.18 6.40
C ARG A 13 7.54 0.06 4.93
N SER A 14 6.73 -0.68 4.16
CA SER A 14 6.90 -0.69 2.70
C SER A 14 6.84 0.72 2.12
N ALA A 15 7.62 0.96 1.07
CA ALA A 15 7.68 2.23 0.38
C ALA A 15 6.29 2.68 -0.11
N ARG A 16 5.52 1.73 -0.65
CA ARG A 16 4.15 1.93 -1.12
C ARG A 16 3.21 2.46 -0.04
N ILE A 17 3.23 1.85 1.15
CA ILE A 17 2.38 2.27 2.27
C ILE A 17 2.75 3.68 2.75
N ARG A 18 4.05 4.01 2.78
CA ARG A 18 4.49 5.38 3.13
C ARG A 18 3.99 6.42 2.13
N GLY A 19 3.95 6.08 0.84
CA GLY A 19 3.32 6.91 -0.20
C GLY A 19 1.86 7.22 0.10
N ALA A 20 1.07 6.19 0.42
CA ALA A 20 -0.34 6.38 0.79
C ALA A 20 -0.52 7.30 2.01
N PHE A 21 0.34 7.17 3.03
CA PHE A 21 0.27 8.03 4.21
C PHE A 21 0.71 9.45 3.94
N HIS A 22 1.65 9.65 3.02
CA HIS A 22 2.02 10.99 2.59
C HIS A 22 0.80 11.73 2.01
N GLU A 23 0.00 11.06 1.18
CA GLU A 23 -1.22 11.63 0.62
C GLU A 23 -2.27 11.91 1.71
N LEU A 24 -2.54 10.95 2.62
CA LEU A 24 -3.46 11.19 3.75
C LEU A 24 -3.03 12.38 4.62
N ASN A 25 -1.74 12.46 4.97
CA ASN A 25 -1.18 13.56 5.75
C ASN A 25 -1.33 14.91 5.05
N LYS A 26 -1.16 14.94 3.72
CA LYS A 26 -1.31 16.16 2.92
C LYS A 26 -2.73 16.70 3.06
N TYR A 27 -3.73 15.88 2.80
CA TYR A 27 -5.12 16.34 2.86
C TYR A 27 -5.54 16.69 4.29
N ALA A 28 -5.10 15.92 5.29
CA ALA A 28 -5.38 16.21 6.70
C ALA A 28 -4.77 17.55 7.18
N ALA A 29 -3.64 17.96 6.61
CA ALA A 29 -2.92 19.18 7.00
C ALA A 29 -3.26 20.41 6.13
N HIS A 30 -4.10 20.27 5.10
CA HIS A 30 -4.37 21.35 4.15
C HIS A 30 -5.59 22.18 4.57
N PRO A 31 -5.48 23.51 4.71
CA PRO A 31 -6.57 24.35 5.23
C PRO A 31 -7.81 24.41 4.31
N ALA A 32 -7.66 24.05 3.03
CA ALA A 32 -8.75 24.05 2.05
C ALA A 32 -9.43 22.67 1.86
N TYR A 33 -9.01 21.62 2.55
CA TYR A 33 -9.58 20.28 2.40
C TYR A 33 -9.96 19.69 3.75
N GLY A 34 -11.17 19.16 3.85
CA GLY A 34 -11.59 18.37 5.00
C GLY A 34 -11.57 19.10 6.34
N VAL A 35 -11.61 18.33 7.42
CA VAL A 35 -11.50 18.85 8.79
C VAL A 35 -10.05 19.19 9.17
N PRO A 36 -9.80 20.10 10.13
CA PRO A 36 -8.44 20.43 10.57
C PRO A 36 -7.66 19.23 11.13
N LEU A 37 -6.35 19.18 10.88
CA LEU A 37 -5.44 18.12 11.34
C LEU A 37 -5.60 17.77 12.83
N GLU A 38 -5.75 18.78 13.68
CA GLU A 38 -5.87 18.58 15.14
C GLU A 38 -7.16 17.84 15.53
N GLN A 39 -8.23 17.97 14.74
CA GLN A 39 -9.45 17.20 14.93
C GLN A 39 -9.23 15.72 14.58
N VAL A 40 -8.53 15.44 13.48
CA VAL A 40 -8.19 14.06 13.08
C VAL A 40 -7.25 13.41 14.09
N LYS A 41 -6.24 14.15 14.60
CA LYS A 41 -5.37 13.67 15.68
C LYS A 41 -6.14 13.38 16.95
N SER A 42 -7.07 14.25 17.35
CA SER A 42 -7.89 14.05 18.54
C SER A 42 -8.74 12.78 18.43
N ALA A 43 -9.32 12.53 17.25
CA ALA A 43 -10.05 11.29 16.97
C ALA A 43 -9.13 10.06 17.04
N LEU A 44 -7.93 10.14 16.49
CA LEU A 44 -6.93 9.07 16.55
C LEU A 44 -6.49 8.76 17.99
N GLU A 45 -6.24 9.79 18.81
CA GLU A 45 -5.91 9.63 20.23
C GLU A 45 -7.06 8.97 21.00
N ALA A 46 -8.31 9.34 20.71
CA ALA A 46 -9.49 8.72 21.32
C ALA A 46 -9.64 7.23 20.94
N GLN A 47 -9.06 6.81 19.82
CA GLN A 47 -9.04 5.41 19.37
C GLN A 47 -7.86 4.60 19.93
N LYS A 48 -6.87 5.23 20.58
CA LYS A 48 -5.75 4.49 21.17
C LYS A 48 -6.23 3.55 22.27
N GLY A 49 -5.90 2.26 22.13
CA GLY A 49 -6.31 1.22 23.06
C GLY A 49 -7.62 0.52 22.70
N ALA A 50 -8.35 1.00 21.67
CA ALA A 50 -9.44 0.23 21.10
C ALA A 50 -8.90 -0.97 20.30
N PRO A 51 -9.57 -2.14 20.33
CA PRO A 51 -9.22 -3.24 19.44
C PRO A 51 -9.40 -2.82 17.97
N PRO A 52 -8.64 -3.41 17.02
CA PRO A 52 -8.76 -3.09 15.61
C PRO A 52 -10.22 -3.22 15.15
N LYS A 53 -10.80 -2.15 14.60
CA LYS A 53 -12.16 -2.16 14.05
C LYS A 53 -12.34 -3.12 12.86
N SER A 54 -11.24 -3.69 12.34
CA SER A 54 -11.20 -4.65 11.24
C SER A 54 -11.71 -6.07 11.61
N THR A 55 -12.23 -6.29 12.82
CA THR A 55 -12.84 -7.59 13.18
C THR A 55 -14.34 -7.63 12.85
N PRO A 56 -14.85 -8.65 12.13
CA PRO A 56 -16.19 -8.67 11.53
C PRO A 56 -17.42 -8.76 12.48
N ARG A 57 -17.30 -8.42 13.77
CA ARG A 57 -18.36 -8.73 14.75
C ARG A 57 -19.39 -7.62 15.02
N GLN A 58 -19.17 -6.40 14.55
CA GLN A 58 -20.14 -5.31 14.68
C GLN A 58 -20.31 -4.60 13.35
N ALA A 59 -21.55 -4.21 13.03
CA ALA A 59 -21.80 -3.36 11.87
C ALA A 59 -20.98 -2.07 12.03
N PRO A 60 -20.17 -1.67 11.04
CA PRO A 60 -19.43 -0.43 11.04
C PRO A 60 -20.39 0.75 11.25
N ALA A 61 -19.91 1.79 11.92
CA ALA A 61 -20.66 3.03 12.05
C ALA A 61 -20.91 3.65 10.66
N GLU A 62 -21.95 4.47 10.54
CA GLU A 62 -22.29 5.12 9.27
C GLU A 62 -21.13 5.95 8.70
N ASN A 63 -20.34 6.57 9.57
CA ASN A 63 -19.15 7.36 9.23
C ASN A 63 -17.86 6.53 9.14
N ASP A 64 -17.89 5.21 9.30
CA ASP A 64 -16.70 4.36 9.12
C ASP A 64 -16.60 3.86 7.68
N LEU A 65 -16.11 4.72 6.77
CA LEU A 65 -15.98 4.37 5.34
C LEU A 65 -15.21 3.06 5.15
N VAL A 66 -14.07 2.91 5.82
CA VAL A 66 -13.19 1.76 5.65
C VAL A 66 -13.91 0.49 6.09
N GLY A 67 -14.50 0.47 7.28
CA GLY A 67 -15.25 -0.68 7.78
C GLY A 67 -16.41 -1.05 6.85
N ARG A 68 -17.17 -0.06 6.38
CA ARG A 68 -18.29 -0.26 5.44
C ARG A 68 -17.82 -0.85 4.11
N LEU A 69 -16.74 -0.32 3.53
CA LEU A 69 -16.18 -0.82 2.27
C LEU A 69 -15.69 -2.26 2.40
N LEU A 70 -15.03 -2.60 3.51
CA LEU A 70 -14.59 -3.97 3.80
C LEU A 70 -15.79 -4.94 3.91
N GLN A 71 -16.85 -4.53 4.60
CA GLN A 71 -18.06 -5.33 4.77
C GLN A 71 -18.81 -5.52 3.45
N ASP A 72 -19.06 -4.45 2.71
CA ASP A 72 -19.89 -4.49 1.50
C ASP A 72 -19.16 -5.08 0.28
N ASN A 73 -17.82 -5.18 0.34
CA ASN A 73 -16.98 -5.84 -0.67
C ASN A 73 -16.28 -7.09 -0.12
N GLN A 74 -16.90 -7.76 0.87
CA GLN A 74 -16.29 -8.91 1.55
C GLN A 74 -15.83 -9.99 0.57
N ASP A 75 -16.58 -10.21 -0.52
CA ASP A 75 -16.28 -11.25 -1.52
C ASP A 75 -14.93 -11.05 -2.23
N ILE A 76 -14.59 -9.82 -2.61
CA ILE A 76 -13.30 -9.51 -3.25
C ILE A 76 -12.21 -9.25 -2.21
N TRP A 77 -12.59 -8.73 -1.04
CA TRP A 77 -11.67 -8.53 0.07
C TRP A 77 -11.10 -9.86 0.57
N ASP A 78 -11.95 -10.88 0.70
CA ASP A 78 -11.52 -12.23 1.07
C ASP A 78 -10.65 -12.86 0.00
N GLN A 79 -10.93 -12.63 -1.29
CA GLN A 79 -10.05 -13.08 -2.38
C GLN A 79 -8.66 -12.45 -2.30
N LEU A 80 -8.59 -11.15 -1.99
CA LEU A 80 -7.33 -10.44 -1.81
C LEU A 80 -6.55 -10.98 -0.59
N CYS A 81 -7.18 -11.02 0.58
CA CYS A 81 -6.50 -11.42 1.82
C CYS A 81 -6.13 -12.91 1.86
N ASN A 82 -6.88 -13.75 1.14
CA ASN A 82 -6.62 -15.19 1.03
C ASN A 82 -5.99 -15.57 -0.31
N HIS A 83 -5.38 -14.61 -1.02
CA HIS A 83 -4.69 -14.91 -2.27
C HIS A 83 -3.64 -16.01 -2.06
N THR A 84 -3.50 -16.91 -3.04
CA THR A 84 -2.68 -18.13 -2.90
C THR A 84 -1.24 -17.83 -2.53
N PHE A 85 -0.64 -16.78 -3.10
CA PHE A 85 0.76 -16.47 -2.82
C PHE A 85 1.00 -16.04 -1.36
N PRO A 86 0.38 -14.98 -0.82
CA PRO A 86 0.61 -14.64 0.58
C PRO A 86 0.12 -15.70 1.57
N HIS A 87 -1.04 -16.32 1.35
CA HIS A 87 -1.60 -17.25 2.32
C HIS A 87 -0.94 -18.63 2.26
N ASN A 88 -0.90 -19.26 1.09
CA ASN A 88 -0.42 -20.64 0.95
C ASN A 88 1.09 -20.70 0.72
N VAL A 89 1.67 -19.80 -0.08
CA VAL A 89 3.11 -19.86 -0.38
C VAL A 89 3.91 -19.28 0.78
N MET A 90 3.72 -18.01 1.15
CA MET A 90 4.51 -17.39 2.22
C MET A 90 4.21 -18.02 3.60
N GLY A 91 2.96 -18.48 3.81
CA GLY A 91 2.53 -19.05 5.09
C GLY A 91 2.91 -20.52 5.32
N THR A 92 3.26 -21.28 4.29
CA THR A 92 3.48 -22.73 4.47
C THR A 92 4.75 -23.28 3.80
N MET A 93 5.29 -22.61 2.78
CA MET A 93 6.38 -23.16 1.98
C MET A 93 7.74 -23.00 2.65
N LYS A 94 8.46 -24.12 2.80
CA LYS A 94 9.77 -24.22 3.43
C LYS A 94 10.88 -24.31 2.39
N THR A 95 12.11 -23.97 2.80
CA THR A 95 13.30 -24.01 1.92
C THR A 95 13.54 -25.37 1.28
N THR A 96 13.05 -26.45 1.89
CA THR A 96 13.17 -27.84 1.41
C THR A 96 12.08 -28.24 0.42
N ASP A 97 11.01 -27.45 0.29
CA ASP A 97 9.85 -27.86 -0.49
C ASP A 97 10.11 -27.76 -2.00
N PRO A 98 9.61 -28.72 -2.79
CA PRO A 98 9.60 -28.58 -4.25
C PRO A 98 8.89 -27.29 -4.66
N GLY A 99 9.56 -26.47 -5.47
CA GLY A 99 9.01 -25.19 -5.91
C GLY A 99 9.37 -23.98 -5.05
N TYR A 100 10.04 -24.15 -3.89
CA TYR A 100 10.48 -23.01 -3.06
C TYR A 100 11.32 -21.99 -3.84
N LYS A 101 12.25 -22.46 -4.69
CA LYS A 101 13.05 -21.57 -5.53
C LYS A 101 12.20 -20.74 -6.51
N ASN A 102 11.15 -21.36 -7.07
CA ASN A 102 10.22 -20.66 -7.97
C ASN A 102 9.36 -19.66 -7.20
N ALA A 103 8.92 -20.01 -5.98
CA ALA A 103 8.21 -19.10 -5.10
C ALA A 103 9.07 -17.88 -4.76
N VAL A 104 10.33 -18.08 -4.38
CA VAL A 104 11.28 -16.97 -4.11
C VAL A 104 11.50 -16.12 -5.34
N ALA A 105 11.63 -16.70 -6.54
CA ALA A 105 11.70 -15.93 -7.78
C ALA A 105 10.40 -15.14 -8.05
N GLY A 106 9.25 -15.73 -7.78
CA GLY A 106 7.94 -15.07 -7.85
C GLY A 106 7.83 -13.88 -6.90
N PHE A 107 8.33 -14.03 -5.68
CA PHE A 107 8.42 -12.95 -4.71
C PHE A 107 9.31 -11.82 -5.16
N ALA A 108 10.50 -12.18 -5.65
CA ALA A 108 11.46 -11.23 -6.16
C ALA A 108 10.84 -10.44 -7.31
N TRP A 109 10.04 -11.10 -8.16
CA TRP A 109 9.30 -10.42 -9.21
C TRP A 109 8.28 -9.42 -8.67
N TYR A 110 7.50 -9.82 -7.66
CA TYR A 110 6.57 -8.93 -6.97
C TYR A 110 7.29 -7.71 -6.37
N MET A 111 8.41 -7.89 -5.69
CA MET A 111 9.19 -6.78 -5.11
C MET A 111 9.75 -5.83 -6.19
N VAL A 112 10.17 -6.37 -7.34
CA VAL A 112 10.57 -5.56 -8.50
C VAL A 112 9.38 -4.76 -9.03
N GLN A 113 8.20 -5.34 -9.11
CA GLN A 113 7.00 -4.60 -9.50
C GLN A 113 6.55 -3.57 -8.46
N ASP A 114 6.78 -3.79 -7.17
CA ASP A 114 6.54 -2.78 -6.12
C ASP A 114 7.50 -1.58 -6.24
N PHE A 115 8.75 -1.83 -6.63
CA PHE A 115 9.68 -0.78 -7.03
C PHE A 115 9.18 -0.01 -8.27
N LYS A 116 8.68 -0.71 -9.28
CA LYS A 116 8.11 -0.09 -10.48
C LYS A 116 6.83 0.69 -10.18
N TYR A 117 6.01 0.23 -9.24
CA TYR A 117 4.86 0.96 -8.72
C TYR A 117 5.28 2.32 -8.18
N CYS A 118 6.26 2.35 -7.26
CA CYS A 118 6.77 3.60 -6.70
C CYS A 118 7.36 4.52 -7.78
N THR A 119 8.03 3.95 -8.78
CA THR A 119 8.61 4.70 -9.90
C THR A 119 7.53 5.33 -10.77
N ARG A 120 6.45 4.62 -11.07
CA ARG A 120 5.32 5.13 -11.87
C ARG A 120 4.61 6.27 -11.15
N GLU A 121 4.37 6.14 -9.85
CA GLU A 121 3.82 7.22 -9.04
C GLU A 121 4.73 8.46 -9.05
N MET A 122 6.06 8.28 -8.91
CA MET A 122 7.03 9.38 -9.03
C MET A 122 6.91 10.12 -10.38
N VAL A 123 6.92 9.38 -11.49
CA VAL A 123 6.82 9.93 -12.85
C VAL A 123 5.51 10.69 -13.03
N PHE A 124 4.40 10.14 -12.54
CA PHE A 124 3.11 10.83 -12.59
C PHE A 124 3.13 12.17 -11.84
N GLN A 125 3.75 12.25 -10.66
CA GLN A 125 3.88 13.52 -9.96
C GLN A 125 4.76 14.51 -10.74
N ILE A 126 5.83 14.05 -11.41
CA ILE A 126 6.65 14.90 -12.29
C ILE A 126 5.80 15.47 -13.43
N GLU A 127 5.02 14.64 -14.11
CA GLU A 127 4.12 15.08 -15.18
C GLU A 127 3.03 16.06 -14.71
N ARG A 128 2.54 15.92 -13.48
CA ARG A 128 1.61 16.88 -12.88
C ARG A 128 2.29 18.20 -12.58
N ALA A 129 3.53 18.17 -12.09
CA ALA A 129 4.29 19.38 -11.80
C ALA A 129 4.52 20.21 -13.07
N THR A 130 4.83 19.57 -14.21
CA THR A 130 5.04 20.30 -15.48
C THR A 130 3.76 20.94 -16.04
N LYS A 131 2.59 20.50 -15.58
CA LYS A 131 1.27 21.04 -15.97
C LYS A 131 0.68 21.99 -14.93
N SER A 132 1.38 22.23 -13.82
CA SER A 132 0.87 23.08 -12.75
C SER A 132 0.63 24.51 -13.23
N THR A 133 -0.50 25.08 -12.81
CA THR A 133 -0.94 26.42 -13.24
C THR A 133 -0.73 27.48 -12.17
N SER A 134 -0.24 27.09 -10.99
CA SER A 134 0.11 27.98 -9.88
C SER A 134 1.40 27.57 -9.19
N THR A 135 2.04 28.52 -8.49
CA THR A 135 3.24 28.25 -7.69
C THR A 135 2.96 27.28 -6.54
N ASP A 136 1.78 27.39 -5.91
CA ASP A 136 1.39 26.50 -4.82
C ASP A 136 1.21 25.06 -5.30
N GLU A 137 0.55 24.86 -6.45
CA GLU A 137 0.39 23.54 -7.07
C GLU A 137 1.74 22.93 -7.47
N PHE A 138 2.62 23.73 -8.08
CA PHE A 138 3.97 23.29 -8.47
C PHE A 138 4.80 22.90 -7.25
N THR A 139 4.80 23.73 -6.20
CA THR A 139 5.54 23.49 -4.97
C THR A 139 5.02 22.25 -4.25
N ALA A 140 3.71 22.09 -4.14
CA ALA A 140 3.09 20.92 -3.53
C ALA A 140 3.42 19.64 -4.31
N THR A 141 3.39 19.68 -5.64
CA THR A 141 3.65 18.50 -6.48
C THR A 141 5.13 18.12 -6.50
N THR A 142 6.06 19.09 -6.58
CA THR A 142 7.50 18.82 -6.51
C THR A 142 7.94 18.30 -5.14
N ALA A 143 7.29 18.74 -4.06
CA ALA A 143 7.49 18.15 -2.74
C ALA A 143 7.09 16.66 -2.72
N LYS A 144 6.03 16.26 -3.45
CA LYS A 144 5.67 14.84 -3.60
C LYS A 144 6.72 14.06 -4.37
N VAL A 145 7.21 14.60 -5.48
CA VAL A 145 8.29 13.98 -6.28
C VAL A 145 9.47 13.65 -5.37
N LYS A 146 9.90 14.60 -4.53
CA LYS A 146 10.99 14.38 -3.57
C LYS A 146 10.74 13.20 -2.63
N ASN A 147 9.53 13.05 -2.11
CA ASN A 147 9.19 11.93 -1.20
C ASN A 147 9.14 10.61 -1.97
N TYR A 148 8.56 10.59 -3.17
CA TYR A 148 8.54 9.42 -4.03
C TYR A 148 9.95 8.98 -4.45
N CYS A 149 10.91 9.89 -4.66
CA CYS A 149 12.31 9.50 -4.85
C CYS A 149 12.82 8.65 -3.69
N GLY A 150 12.56 9.05 -2.43
CA GLY A 150 12.93 8.25 -1.26
C GLY A 150 12.23 6.89 -1.22
N TYR A 151 10.95 6.81 -1.61
CA TYR A 151 10.22 5.54 -1.69
C TYR A 151 10.79 4.62 -2.77
N VAL A 152 11.13 5.17 -3.93
CA VAL A 152 11.78 4.46 -5.03
C VAL A 152 13.14 3.92 -4.60
N ASP A 153 13.96 4.75 -3.95
CA ASP A 153 15.28 4.35 -3.45
C ASP A 153 15.18 3.22 -2.42
N ASP A 154 14.29 3.35 -1.44
CA ASP A 154 14.10 2.32 -0.40
C ASP A 154 13.57 1.01 -1.01
N SER A 155 12.64 1.08 -1.97
CA SER A 155 12.11 -0.11 -2.66
C SER A 155 13.16 -0.78 -3.55
N LEU A 156 14.02 0.01 -4.21
CA LEU A 156 15.15 -0.50 -4.98
C LEU A 156 16.15 -1.21 -4.06
N ALA A 157 16.44 -0.62 -2.90
CA ALA A 157 17.36 -1.19 -1.91
C ALA A 157 16.92 -2.59 -1.46
N LEU A 158 15.61 -2.82 -1.24
CA LEU A 158 15.08 -4.15 -0.92
C LEU A 158 15.31 -5.18 -2.03
N CYS A 159 15.35 -4.73 -3.29
CA CYS A 159 15.63 -5.61 -4.44
C CYS A 159 17.12 -5.95 -4.55
N VAL A 160 18.02 -4.97 -4.37
CA VAL A 160 19.44 -5.12 -4.72
C VAL A 160 20.35 -5.43 -3.53
N ALA A 161 19.97 -5.08 -2.31
CA ALA A 161 20.78 -5.36 -1.12
C ALA A 161 20.92 -6.86 -0.90
N ALA A 162 22.09 -7.30 -0.40
CA ALA A 162 22.33 -8.71 -0.14
C ALA A 162 21.41 -9.25 0.98
N PRO A 163 21.05 -10.55 0.96
CA PRO A 163 20.36 -11.18 2.06
C PRO A 163 21.14 -11.04 3.38
N PRO A 164 20.47 -10.85 4.54
CA PRO A 164 19.02 -10.84 4.72
C PRO A 164 18.35 -9.46 4.53
N ALA A 165 19.12 -8.42 4.18
CA ALA A 165 18.61 -7.05 4.08
C ALA A 165 17.84 -6.78 2.77
N GLY A 166 18.03 -7.62 1.76
CA GLY A 166 17.30 -7.58 0.49
C GLY A 166 17.40 -8.90 -0.28
N LEU A 167 17.07 -8.86 -1.56
CA LEU A 167 17.00 -10.04 -2.43
C LEU A 167 18.30 -10.36 -3.19
N GLY A 168 19.29 -9.46 -3.15
CA GLY A 168 20.58 -9.63 -3.82
C GLY A 168 20.47 -9.67 -5.36
N LEU A 169 19.44 -9.03 -5.94
CA LEU A 169 19.25 -9.00 -7.38
C LEU A 169 20.27 -8.07 -8.05
N ASN A 170 20.56 -8.34 -9.33
CA ASN A 170 21.36 -7.44 -10.13
C ASN A 170 20.62 -6.12 -10.38
N ASP A 171 21.26 -5.01 -10.03
CA ASP A 171 20.74 -3.65 -10.15
C ASP A 171 20.28 -3.31 -11.58
N LYS A 172 21.10 -3.62 -12.59
CA LYS A 172 20.78 -3.38 -14.00
C LYS A 172 19.52 -4.13 -14.42
N GLN A 173 19.35 -5.39 -14.00
CA GLN A 173 18.15 -6.15 -14.32
C GLN A 173 16.89 -5.58 -13.66
N VAL A 174 16.98 -5.16 -12.38
CA VAL A 174 15.86 -4.51 -11.68
C VAL A 174 15.50 -3.17 -12.34
N LEU A 175 16.49 -2.35 -12.66
CA LEU A 175 16.29 -1.06 -13.30
C LEU A 175 15.71 -1.20 -14.72
N GLN A 176 16.13 -2.20 -15.49
CA GLN A 176 15.67 -2.45 -16.86
C GLN A 176 14.39 -3.29 -16.94
N ALA A 177 13.88 -3.82 -15.83
CA ALA A 177 12.64 -4.58 -15.83
C ALA A 177 11.46 -3.73 -16.29
N ASP A 178 10.60 -4.32 -17.13
CA ASP A 178 9.35 -3.67 -17.53
C ASP A 178 8.28 -3.78 -16.45
N SER A 179 7.36 -2.82 -16.45
CA SER A 179 6.13 -2.92 -15.67
C SER A 179 5.21 -3.94 -16.34
N THR A 180 4.65 -4.85 -15.54
CA THR A 180 3.63 -5.79 -16.01
C THR A 180 2.33 -5.08 -16.41
N ASP A 181 1.53 -5.71 -17.26
CA ASP A 181 0.20 -5.20 -17.62
C ASP A 181 -0.70 -5.06 -16.38
N ALA A 182 -0.59 -5.98 -15.42
CA ALA A 182 -1.30 -5.89 -14.14
C ALA A 182 -0.93 -4.62 -13.35
N LEU A 183 0.37 -4.31 -13.28
CA LEU A 183 0.86 -3.09 -12.62
C LEU A 183 0.41 -1.84 -13.37
N ASN A 184 0.54 -1.83 -14.70
CA ASN A 184 0.12 -0.70 -15.53
C ASN A 184 -1.37 -0.41 -15.35
N TYR A 185 -2.21 -1.45 -15.49
CA TYR A 185 -3.65 -1.34 -15.30
C TYR A 185 -4.02 -0.78 -13.93
N TYR A 186 -3.41 -1.30 -12.85
CA TYR A 186 -3.74 -0.85 -11.51
C TYR A 186 -3.30 0.60 -11.25
N THR A 187 -2.07 0.95 -11.62
CA THR A 187 -1.59 2.33 -11.45
C THR A 187 -2.36 3.30 -12.33
N ASP A 188 -2.60 3.00 -13.61
CA ASP A 188 -3.39 3.87 -14.49
C ASP A 188 -4.78 4.15 -13.91
N PHE A 189 -5.44 3.12 -13.36
CA PHE A 189 -6.68 3.27 -12.62
C PHE A 189 -6.54 4.25 -11.45
N GLN A 190 -5.57 4.07 -10.56
CA GLN A 190 -5.38 4.96 -9.41
C GLN A 190 -5.11 6.41 -9.83
N LEU A 191 -4.33 6.60 -10.90
CA LEU A 191 -3.99 7.90 -11.45
C LEU A 191 -5.21 8.61 -12.07
N ILE A 192 -6.07 7.86 -12.77
CA ILE A 192 -7.34 8.36 -13.32
C ILE A 192 -8.29 8.72 -12.17
N THR A 193 -8.46 7.82 -11.19
CA THR A 193 -9.33 8.06 -10.03
C THR A 193 -8.90 9.32 -9.28
N ALA A 194 -7.60 9.55 -9.10
CA ALA A 194 -7.06 10.74 -8.44
C ALA A 194 -7.13 12.03 -9.26
N LYS A 195 -7.40 11.95 -10.58
CA LYS A 195 -7.63 13.12 -11.45
C LYS A 195 -9.10 13.50 -11.52
N ASP A 196 -9.97 12.49 -11.67
CA ASP A 196 -11.35 12.72 -12.12
C ASP A 196 -12.35 12.81 -10.98
N ASN A 197 -12.00 12.33 -9.78
CA ASN A 197 -12.90 12.31 -8.63
C ASN A 197 -12.59 13.41 -7.61
N ASN A 198 -13.53 13.59 -6.68
CA ASN A 198 -13.26 14.39 -5.49
C ASN A 198 -12.03 13.83 -4.75
N TRP A 199 -11.36 14.70 -3.98
CA TRP A 199 -10.11 14.34 -3.35
C TRP A 199 -10.24 13.16 -2.37
N ALA A 200 -11.39 13.02 -1.68
CA ALA A 200 -11.65 11.92 -0.76
C ALA A 200 -11.77 10.57 -1.49
N LEU A 201 -12.49 10.52 -2.62
CA LEU A 201 -12.60 9.36 -3.50
C LEU A 201 -11.27 8.99 -4.15
N GLY A 202 -10.44 9.98 -4.50
CA GLY A 202 -9.06 9.75 -4.93
C GLY A 202 -8.25 8.93 -3.92
N LEU A 203 -8.50 9.13 -2.62
CA LEU A 203 -7.82 8.41 -1.54
C LEU A 203 -8.40 7.01 -1.27
N VAL A 204 -9.64 6.73 -1.73
CA VAL A 204 -10.28 5.40 -1.56
C VAL A 204 -9.50 4.32 -2.30
N ALA A 205 -8.91 4.63 -3.46
CA ALA A 205 -8.13 3.68 -4.26
C ALA A 205 -6.84 3.19 -3.56
N MET A 206 -6.44 3.81 -2.45
CA MET A 206 -5.30 3.40 -1.61
C MET A 206 -5.72 2.61 -0.37
N ILE A 207 -7.02 2.48 -0.08
CA ILE A 207 -7.47 1.72 1.09
C ILE A 207 -7.04 0.25 0.99
N PRO A 208 -7.20 -0.46 -0.14
CA PRO A 208 -6.80 -1.87 -0.21
C PRO A 208 -5.32 -2.12 0.07
N CYS A 209 -4.40 -1.30 -0.42
CA CYS A 209 -2.97 -1.51 -0.17
C CYS A 209 -2.61 -1.35 1.31
N VAL A 210 -3.14 -0.32 1.98
CA VAL A 210 -2.92 -0.08 3.41
C VAL A 210 -3.52 -1.19 4.27
N GLN A 211 -4.80 -1.53 4.03
CA GLN A 211 -5.53 -2.49 4.85
C GLN A 211 -5.03 -3.92 4.63
N SER A 212 -4.78 -4.33 3.37
CA SER A 212 -4.51 -5.73 3.04
C SER A 212 -3.10 -6.14 3.45
N TYR A 213 -2.12 -5.24 3.31
CA TYR A 213 -0.73 -5.54 3.67
C TYR A 213 -0.63 -5.87 5.17
N TRP A 214 -1.26 -5.05 6.01
CA TRP A 214 -1.34 -5.36 7.44
C TRP A 214 -2.18 -6.59 7.72
N THR A 215 -3.36 -6.75 7.10
CA THR A 215 -4.24 -7.89 7.37
C THR A 215 -3.52 -9.21 7.09
N ILE A 216 -2.89 -9.31 5.92
CA ILE A 216 -2.10 -10.46 5.49
C ILE A 216 -0.89 -10.64 6.42
N ALA A 217 -0.05 -9.62 6.59
CA ALA A 217 1.15 -9.72 7.42
C ALA A 217 0.84 -10.07 8.88
N ASN A 218 -0.20 -9.48 9.45
CA ASN A 218 -0.63 -9.76 10.82
C ASN A 218 -1.14 -11.19 10.99
N SER A 219 -1.78 -11.77 9.98
CA SER A 219 -2.18 -13.18 10.02
C SER A 219 -0.98 -14.15 9.96
N LEU A 220 0.13 -13.73 9.36
CA LEU A 220 1.33 -14.54 9.17
C LEU A 220 2.40 -14.32 10.26
N LYS A 221 2.40 -13.20 10.98
CA LYS A 221 3.54 -12.78 11.85
C LYS A 221 3.91 -13.76 12.97
N ASN A 222 2.96 -14.58 13.42
CA ASN A 222 3.15 -15.56 14.49
C ASN A 222 3.20 -17.01 13.97
N ASN A 223 3.14 -17.20 12.65
CA ASN A 223 3.17 -18.52 12.05
C ASN A 223 4.62 -19.05 12.04
N PRO A 224 4.91 -20.16 12.75
CA PRO A 224 6.26 -20.71 12.84
C PRO A 224 6.77 -21.32 11.52
N ASP A 225 5.89 -21.58 10.55
CA ASP A 225 6.24 -22.15 9.25
C ASP A 225 6.68 -21.09 8.23
N VAL A 226 6.55 -19.80 8.55
CA VAL A 226 6.97 -18.71 7.67
C VAL A 226 8.50 -18.67 7.57
N ASP A 227 9.01 -18.78 6.35
CA ASP A 227 10.44 -18.62 6.08
C ASP A 227 10.94 -17.18 6.27
N ARG A 228 12.22 -17.05 6.63
CA ARG A 228 12.86 -15.77 6.99
C ARG A 228 12.85 -14.74 5.86
N ILE A 229 12.89 -15.16 4.59
CA ILE A 229 12.93 -14.20 3.47
C ILE A 229 11.63 -13.38 3.41
N TRP A 230 10.49 -14.06 3.53
CA TRP A 230 9.15 -13.44 3.60
C TRP A 230 9.02 -12.60 4.86
N TYR A 231 9.48 -13.18 5.98
CA TYR A 231 9.34 -12.56 7.29
C TYR A 231 10.03 -11.21 7.36
N ASN A 232 11.31 -11.19 7.01
CA ASN A 232 12.15 -10.02 7.17
C ASN A 232 11.81 -8.92 6.16
N LEU A 233 11.53 -9.28 4.91
CA LEU A 233 11.38 -8.31 3.82
C LEU A 233 9.96 -7.76 3.70
N TRP A 234 8.94 -8.51 4.15
CA TRP A 234 7.55 -8.11 3.93
C TRP A 234 6.64 -8.26 5.15
N ILE A 235 6.68 -9.37 5.88
CA ILE A 235 5.71 -9.60 6.97
C ILE A 235 5.99 -8.71 8.18
N ALA A 236 7.21 -8.74 8.72
CA ALA A 236 7.55 -7.94 9.90
C ALA A 236 7.32 -6.43 9.66
N PRO A 237 7.77 -5.83 8.53
CA PRO A 237 7.52 -4.41 8.21
C PRO A 237 6.04 -4.01 8.15
N ASN A 238 5.14 -4.94 7.80
CA ASN A 238 3.72 -4.65 7.58
C ASN A 238 2.80 -5.12 8.74
N SER A 239 3.31 -5.85 9.73
CA SER A 239 2.48 -6.54 10.73
C SER A 239 2.10 -5.74 11.99
N ASP A 240 2.72 -4.58 12.22
CA ASP A 240 2.46 -3.75 13.40
C ASP A 240 1.25 -2.85 13.18
N TYR A 241 0.16 -3.07 13.91
CA TYR A 241 -1.08 -2.28 13.79
C TYR A 241 -0.92 -0.82 14.21
N ALA A 242 -0.16 -0.54 15.27
CA ALA A 242 0.03 0.83 15.72
C ALA A 242 0.80 1.65 14.67
N ASN A 243 1.67 0.96 13.93
CA ASN A 243 2.44 1.52 12.83
C ASN A 243 1.89 1.15 11.45
N SER A 244 0.70 0.57 11.30
CA SER A 244 0.17 0.20 9.98
C SER A 244 -0.53 1.35 9.28
N GLY A 245 -0.67 2.50 9.95
CA GLY A 245 -1.45 3.66 9.50
C GLY A 245 -2.95 3.41 9.32
N ILE A 246 -3.43 2.18 9.52
CA ILE A 246 -4.86 1.85 9.52
C ILE A 246 -5.65 2.73 10.49
N PRO A 247 -5.24 2.92 11.76
CA PRO A 247 -6.00 3.79 12.67
C PRO A 247 -6.10 5.22 12.14
N GLY A 248 -5.01 5.74 11.57
CA GLY A 248 -5.00 7.09 11.00
C GLY A 248 -5.87 7.20 9.74
N GLN A 249 -5.88 6.18 8.89
CA GLN A 249 -6.73 6.13 7.71
C GLN A 249 -8.22 6.08 8.08
N ILE A 250 -8.59 5.25 9.06
CA ILE A 250 -9.97 5.17 9.58
C ILE A 250 -10.38 6.51 10.17
N ALA A 251 -9.59 7.06 11.10
CA ALA A 251 -9.87 8.36 11.72
C ALA A 251 -9.99 9.48 10.67
N PHE A 252 -9.14 9.46 9.64
CA PHE A 252 -9.20 10.42 8.54
C PHE A 252 -10.55 10.39 7.81
N PHE A 253 -11.01 9.21 7.38
CA PHE A 253 -12.29 9.12 6.68
C PHE A 253 -13.48 9.38 7.60
N GLU A 254 -13.44 8.94 8.85
CA GLU A 254 -14.49 9.22 9.82
C GLU A 254 -14.71 10.71 10.05
N GLN A 255 -13.62 11.48 10.16
CA GLN A 255 -13.73 12.92 10.37
C GLN A 255 -14.12 13.67 9.09
N ASN A 256 -13.85 13.10 7.92
CA ASN A 256 -14.22 13.67 6.63
C ASN A 256 -15.53 13.08 6.08
N TYR A 257 -16.43 12.63 6.95
CA TYR A 257 -17.72 12.00 6.58
C TYR A 257 -18.48 12.76 5.48
N VAL A 258 -18.59 14.08 5.63
CA VAL A 258 -19.33 14.95 4.70
C VAL A 258 -18.79 14.91 3.28
N GLU A 259 -17.50 14.63 3.10
CA GLU A 259 -16.80 14.67 1.80
C GLU A 259 -17.06 13.43 0.94
N TRP A 260 -17.52 12.33 1.54
CA TRP A 260 -17.71 11.06 0.84
C TRP A 260 -19.08 10.40 1.07
N LYS A 261 -19.86 10.83 2.07
CA LYS A 261 -21.13 10.16 2.43
C LYS A 261 -22.11 10.01 1.28
N ASP A 262 -22.19 11.02 0.42
CA ASP A 262 -23.10 11.06 -0.74
C ASP A 262 -22.51 10.35 -1.97
N HIS A 263 -21.25 9.91 -1.86
CA HIS A 263 -20.45 9.24 -2.89
C HIS A 263 -20.09 7.80 -2.50
N TYR A 264 -20.80 7.22 -1.52
CA TYR A 264 -20.45 5.91 -0.97
C TYR A 264 -20.48 4.80 -2.02
N GLU A 265 -21.44 4.81 -2.94
CA GLU A 265 -21.54 3.81 -4.01
C GLU A 265 -20.37 3.90 -5.00
N GLU A 266 -19.87 5.10 -5.29
CA GLU A 266 -18.68 5.32 -6.11
C GLU A 266 -17.42 4.85 -5.36
N ALA A 267 -17.31 5.16 -4.06
CA ALA A 267 -16.24 4.67 -3.21
C ALA A 267 -16.20 3.13 -3.18
N LYS A 268 -17.37 2.48 -3.17
CA LYS A 268 -17.51 1.02 -3.20
C LYS A 268 -16.90 0.42 -4.46
N GLU A 269 -17.21 0.99 -5.62
CA GLU A 269 -16.66 0.54 -6.90
C GLU A 269 -15.15 0.81 -7.00
N ILE A 270 -14.68 1.98 -6.57
CA ILE A 270 -13.24 2.32 -6.53
C ILE A 270 -12.49 1.32 -5.65
N PHE A 271 -13.02 1.01 -4.47
CA PHE A 271 -12.42 0.03 -3.56
C PHE A 271 -12.34 -1.36 -4.20
N ARG A 272 -13.42 -1.79 -4.86
CA ARG A 272 -13.49 -3.08 -5.55
C ARG A 272 -12.45 -3.19 -6.66
N GLN A 273 -12.33 -2.18 -7.51
CA GLN A 273 -11.32 -2.14 -8.58
C GLN A 273 -9.89 -2.10 -8.03
N ALA A 274 -9.66 -1.35 -6.95
CA ALA A 274 -8.37 -1.35 -6.27
C ALA A 274 -8.02 -2.72 -5.66
N CYS A 275 -8.99 -3.46 -5.10
CA CYS A 275 -8.77 -4.84 -4.64
C CYS A 275 -8.40 -5.77 -5.80
N MET A 276 -9.08 -5.64 -6.94
CA MET A 276 -8.75 -6.41 -8.15
C MET A 276 -7.32 -6.11 -8.64
N GLY A 277 -6.90 -4.84 -8.58
CA GLY A 277 -5.52 -4.45 -8.87
C GLY A 277 -4.49 -5.16 -8.00
N GLU A 278 -4.71 -5.22 -6.69
CA GLU A 278 -3.83 -5.94 -5.77
C GLU A 278 -3.85 -7.46 -5.98
N ILE A 279 -5.02 -8.06 -6.24
CA ILE A 279 -5.14 -9.49 -6.58
C ILE A 279 -4.30 -9.81 -7.82
N ASN A 280 -4.43 -8.99 -8.87
CA ASN A 280 -3.68 -9.18 -10.11
C ASN A 280 -2.17 -9.00 -9.90
N LEU A 281 -1.76 -8.05 -9.05
CA LEU A 281 -0.36 -7.88 -8.66
C LEU A 281 0.18 -9.10 -7.90
N TRP A 282 -0.60 -9.71 -7.00
CA TRP A 282 -0.17 -10.97 -6.40
C TRP A 282 -0.13 -12.12 -7.41
N GLY A 283 -0.99 -12.11 -8.43
CA GLY A 283 -1.01 -13.13 -9.48
C GLY A 283 0.29 -13.22 -10.30
N ILE A 284 1.04 -12.13 -10.41
CA ILE A 284 2.28 -12.11 -11.21
C ILE A 284 3.36 -13.04 -10.66
N THR A 285 3.30 -13.36 -9.36
CA THR A 285 4.30 -14.21 -8.70
C THR A 285 4.34 -15.62 -9.29
N ALA A 286 3.27 -16.03 -9.99
CA ALA A 286 3.21 -17.32 -10.68
C ALA A 286 4.10 -17.37 -11.94
N ASN A 287 4.44 -16.22 -12.52
CA ASN A 287 5.14 -16.13 -13.81
C ASN A 287 6.33 -15.16 -13.75
N PRO A 288 7.34 -15.39 -12.88
CA PRO A 288 8.52 -14.55 -12.83
C PRO A 288 9.35 -14.67 -14.13
N PRO A 289 9.99 -13.59 -14.60
CA PRO A 289 10.91 -13.67 -15.73
C PRO A 289 12.12 -14.57 -15.44
N SER A 290 12.67 -15.18 -16.50
CA SER A 290 13.73 -16.19 -16.39
C SER A 290 15.05 -15.69 -15.77
N TRP A 291 15.28 -14.37 -15.78
CA TRP A 291 16.47 -13.77 -15.18
C TRP A 291 16.42 -13.70 -13.64
N LEU A 292 15.24 -13.91 -13.03
CA LEU A 292 15.06 -13.99 -11.58
C LEU A 292 15.40 -15.35 -10.98
N ASN A 293 15.87 -16.30 -11.80
CA ASN A 293 16.44 -17.53 -11.28
C ASN A 293 17.67 -17.17 -10.45
N VAL A 294 17.46 -17.07 -9.13
CA VAL A 294 18.46 -16.71 -8.12
C VAL A 294 19.73 -17.49 -8.42
N GLN A 295 20.84 -16.76 -8.62
CA GLN A 295 22.10 -17.35 -9.03
C GLN A 295 22.44 -18.54 -8.13
N LYS A 296 22.86 -19.62 -8.77
CA LYS A 296 23.46 -20.78 -8.13
C LYS A 296 24.68 -20.29 -7.34
N ASN A 297 24.50 -20.01 -6.06
CA ASN A 297 25.61 -20.05 -5.10
C ASN A 297 25.78 -21.50 -4.66
#